data_AF-A0A140KZR4-F1
#
_entry.id   AF-A0A140KZR4-F1
#
_cell.length_a   1.000
_cell.length_b   1.000
_cell.length_c   1.000
_cell.angle_alpha   90.00
_cell.angle_beta   90.00
_cell.angle_gamma   90.00
#
_symmetry.space_group_name_H-M   'P 1'
#
loop_
_entity.id
_entity.type
_entity.pdbx_description
1 polymer ?
#
loop_
_entity_poly.entity_id
_entity_poly.type
_entity_poly.pdbx_seq_one_letter_code
_entity_poly.pdbx_strand_id
1 'polypeptide(L)'
;MGECKFDEFLLHEYLDGTIAPLEKIILEEHLKSCTLCRKELTELKLLMWELESLDEMDIPPDITLLRTKALGELAPAENQGFGIKEFIHVQRNIFRHAALFLEAVPGIKSGAAAIEKGIKDTPSALYKTFDILFKGRERLLTLRERL
;
A
#
# COMPACT_ATOMS: atom_id res chain seq x y z
N MET A 1 20.86 3.21 40.60
CA MET A 1 19.78 2.90 39.64
C MET A 1 20.09 3.73 38.41
N GLY A 2 20.66 3.11 37.38
CA GLY A 2 21.11 3.83 36.18
C GLY A 2 19.96 3.96 35.20
N GLU A 3 19.80 5.13 34.61
CA GLU A 3 18.84 5.39 33.53
C GLU A 3 19.20 4.54 32.31
N CYS A 4 18.26 3.73 31.82
CA CYS A 4 18.38 3.11 30.50
C CYS A 4 17.93 4.12 29.45
N LYS A 5 18.70 4.27 28.37
CA LYS A 5 18.37 5.15 27.22
C LYS A 5 18.02 4.35 25.96
N PHE A 6 17.63 3.09 26.14
CA PHE A 6 17.19 2.25 25.04
C PHE A 6 15.82 2.74 24.55
N ASP A 7 15.56 2.58 23.25
CA ASP A 7 14.30 3.03 22.67
C ASP A 7 13.15 2.14 23.16
N GLU A 8 12.24 2.73 23.95
CA GLU A 8 11.06 2.05 24.48
C GLU A 8 10.11 1.57 23.37
N PHE A 9 10.10 2.25 22.22
CA PHE A 9 9.25 1.88 21.09
C PHE A 9 9.55 0.47 20.56
N LEU A 10 10.82 0.07 20.58
CA LEU A 10 11.25 -1.27 20.18
C LEU A 10 10.69 -2.37 21.09
N LEU A 11 10.39 -2.07 22.38
CA LEU A 11 9.74 -3.04 23.25
C LEU A 11 8.30 -3.32 22.81
N HIS A 12 7.58 -2.28 22.37
CA HIS A 12 6.21 -2.41 21.86
C HIS A 12 6.19 -3.17 20.54
N GLU A 13 7.05 -2.79 19.58
CA GLU A 13 7.13 -3.52 18.30
C GLU A 13 7.55 -4.98 18.47
N TYR A 14 8.37 -5.28 19.49
CA TYR A 14 8.74 -6.65 19.83
C TYR A 14 7.55 -7.45 20.37
N LEU A 15 6.67 -6.82 21.16
CA LEU A 15 5.45 -7.45 21.67
C LEU A 15 4.41 -7.66 20.57
N ASP A 16 4.23 -6.66 19.71
CA ASP A 16 3.27 -6.70 18.61
C ASP A 16 3.73 -7.61 17.46
N GLY A 17 4.99 -8.08 17.49
CA GLY A 17 5.58 -8.92 16.45
C GLY A 17 5.89 -8.16 15.14
N THR A 18 5.96 -6.83 15.20
CA THR A 18 6.19 -5.93 14.07
C THR A 18 7.64 -5.44 13.95
N ILE A 19 8.47 -5.70 14.97
CA ILE A 19 9.89 -5.31 15.00
C ILE A 19 10.69 -5.86 13.83
N ALA A 20 11.58 -5.05 13.24
CA ALA A 20 12.41 -5.51 12.14
C ALA A 20 13.44 -6.56 12.60
N PRO A 21 13.89 -7.48 11.72
CA PRO A 21 14.80 -8.57 12.11
C PRO A 21 16.11 -8.10 12.75
N LEU A 22 16.67 -6.98 12.28
CA LEU A 22 17.92 -6.43 12.82
C LEU A 22 17.71 -5.80 14.20
N GLU A 23 16.64 -5.02 14.36
CA GLU A 23 16.27 -4.36 15.63
C GLU A 23 15.96 -5.39 16.70
N LYS A 24 15.30 -6.50 16.32
CA LYS A 24 15.04 -7.64 17.20
C LYS A 24 16.33 -8.19 17.81
N ILE A 25 17.38 -8.42 17.00
CA ILE A 25 18.66 -8.93 17.49
C ILE A 25 19.28 -7.94 18.49
N ILE A 26 19.27 -6.64 18.14
CA ILE A 26 19.83 -5.58 19.00
C ILE A 26 19.10 -5.53 20.34
N LEU A 27 17.77 -5.56 20.31
CA LEU A 27 16.94 -5.58 21.51
C LEU A 27 17.19 -6.84 22.34
N GLU A 28 17.26 -8.03 21.73
CA GLU A 28 17.51 -9.28 22.45
C GLU A 28 18.88 -9.28 23.14
N GLU A 29 19.92 -8.74 22.50
CA GLU A 29 21.22 -8.54 23.16
C GLU A 29 21.15 -7.51 24.30
N HIS A 30 20.41 -6.41 24.12
CA HIS A 30 20.19 -5.42 25.18
C HIS A 30 19.47 -6.06 26.39
N LEU A 31 18.43 -6.85 26.13
CA LEU A 31 17.65 -7.55 27.16
C LEU A 31 18.48 -8.58 27.93
N LYS A 32 19.63 -9.05 27.45
CA LYS A 32 20.52 -9.90 28.26
C LYS A 32 21.23 -9.12 29.36
N SER A 33 21.54 -7.84 29.13
CA SER A 33 22.33 -7.01 30.05
C SER A 33 21.50 -6.03 30.88
N CYS A 34 20.38 -5.53 30.36
CA CYS A 34 19.56 -4.52 31.03
C CYS A 34 18.41 -5.11 31.84
N THR A 35 18.43 -4.94 33.16
CA THR A 35 17.33 -5.38 34.04
C THR A 35 16.08 -4.52 33.94
N LEU A 36 16.22 -3.24 33.58
CA LEU A 36 15.10 -2.29 33.50
C LEU A 36 14.17 -2.64 32.34
N CYS A 37 14.71 -2.72 31.12
CA CYS A 37 13.92 -3.09 29.94
C CYS A 37 13.35 -4.51 30.02
N ARG A 38 14.02 -5.44 30.72
CA ARG A 38 13.43 -6.76 31.02
C ARG A 38 12.20 -6.66 31.93
N LYS A 39 12.24 -5.78 32.94
CA LYS A 39 11.12 -5.57 33.86
C LYS A 39 9.94 -4.95 33.11
N GLU A 40 10.19 -3.89 32.34
CA GLU A 40 9.19 -3.23 31.49
C GLU A 40 8.54 -4.20 30.51
N LEU A 41 9.35 -4.99 29.79
CA LEU A 41 8.83 -6.01 28.86
C LEU A 41 7.97 -7.05 29.59
N THR A 42 8.33 -7.43 30.81
CA THR A 42 7.54 -8.39 31.60
C THR A 42 6.21 -7.79 32.04
N GLU A 43 6.21 -6.53 32.49
CA GLU A 43 4.98 -5.81 32.87
C GLU A 43 4.02 -5.69 31.67
N LEU A 44 4.54 -5.32 30.50
CA LEU A 44 3.76 -5.23 29.27
C LEU A 44 3.16 -6.60 28.85
N LYS A 45 3.93 -7.68 28.97
CA LYS A 45 3.44 -9.05 28.69
C LYS A 45 2.31 -9.46 29.63
N LEU A 46 2.42 -9.13 30.92
CA LEU A 46 1.37 -9.43 31.89
C LEU A 46 0.09 -8.68 31.57
N LEU A 47 0.20 -7.39 31.24
CA LEU A 47 -0.95 -6.58 30.84
C LEU A 47 -1.62 -7.14 29.58
N MET A 48 -0.85 -7.52 28.56
CA MET A 48 -1.40 -8.16 27.36
C MET A 48 -2.11 -9.47 27.67
N TRP A 49 -1.53 -10.31 28.51
CA TRP A 49 -2.15 -11.57 28.93
C TRP A 49 -3.46 -11.36 29.69
N GLU A 50 -3.51 -10.35 30.57
CA GLU A 50 -4.75 -9.98 31.27
C GLU A 50 -5.83 -9.53 30.28
N LEU A 51 -5.48 -8.69 29.30
CA LEU A 51 -6.41 -8.25 28.26
C LEU A 51 -6.91 -9.40 27.38
N GLU A 52 -6.03 -10.33 27.00
CA GLU A 52 -6.39 -11.53 26.22
C GLU A 52 -7.25 -12.51 27.01
N SER A 53 -7.15 -12.50 28.34
CA SER A 53 -7.96 -13.35 29.22
C SER A 53 -9.38 -12.85 29.44
N LEU A 54 -9.70 -11.63 28.98
CA LEU A 54 -11.05 -11.10 29.05
C LEU A 54 -11.98 -11.88 28.10
N ASP A 55 -13.20 -12.15 28.57
CA ASP A 55 -14.21 -12.83 27.76
C ASP A 55 -14.51 -12.04 26.47
N GLU A 56 -14.69 -12.75 25.36
CA GLU A 56 -15.17 -12.16 24.12
C GLU A 56 -16.53 -11.50 24.36
N MET A 57 -16.58 -10.17 24.20
CA MET A 57 -17.80 -9.40 24.35
C MET A 57 -18.64 -9.51 23.09
N ASP A 58 -19.91 -9.89 23.24
CA ASP A 58 -20.88 -9.83 22.15
C ASP A 58 -21.01 -8.39 21.63
N ILE A 59 -20.69 -8.19 20.36
CA ILE A 59 -20.79 -6.87 19.71
C ILE A 59 -22.28 -6.54 19.55
N PRO A 60 -22.78 -5.43 20.13
CA PRO A 60 -24.18 -5.04 19.97
C PRO A 60 -24.52 -4.81 18.48
N PRO A 61 -25.72 -5.21 18.02
CA PRO A 61 -26.11 -5.09 16.62
C PRO A 61 -26.09 -3.64 16.11
N ASP A 62 -26.35 -2.67 16.99
CA ASP A 62 -26.34 -1.23 16.68
C ASP A 62 -24.96 -0.73 16.23
N ILE A 63 -23.87 -1.32 16.73
CA ILE A 63 -22.50 -0.96 16.33
C ILE A 63 -22.24 -1.34 14.88
N THR A 64 -22.84 -2.43 14.40
CA THR A 64 -22.73 -2.84 13.00
C THR A 64 -23.42 -1.84 12.07
N LEU A 65 -24.59 -1.30 12.48
CA LEU A 65 -25.30 -0.24 11.76
C LEU A 65 -24.50 1.06 11.73
N LEU A 66 -23.84 1.44 12.84
CA LEU A 66 -22.98 2.61 12.88
C LEU A 66 -21.76 2.45 11.97
N ARG A 67 -21.13 1.27 11.96
CA ARG A 67 -20.01 0.95 11.08
C ARG A 67 -20.40 1.09 9.61
N THR A 68 -21.51 0.50 9.17
CA THR A 68 -21.94 0.56 7.77
C THR A 68 -22.28 1.98 7.34
N LYS A 69 -22.91 2.76 8.22
CA LYS A 69 -23.19 4.17 7.96
C LYS A 69 -21.91 4.99 7.83
N ALA A 70 -20.98 4.86 8.77
CA ALA A 70 -19.70 5.58 8.73
C ALA A 70 -18.87 5.20 7.49
N LEU A 71 -18.82 3.91 7.15
CA LEU A 71 -18.16 3.44 5.94
C LEU A 71 -18.86 3.93 4.67
N GLY A 72 -20.20 4.05 4.66
CA GLY A 72 -20.94 4.62 3.54
C GLY A 72 -20.69 6.12 3.32
N GLU A 73 -20.46 6.88 4.40
CA GLU A 73 -20.10 8.30 4.34
C GLU A 73 -18.65 8.52 3.90
N LEU A 74 -17.75 7.58 4.23
CA LEU A 74 -16.33 7.62 3.87
C LEU A 74 -16.01 6.92 2.55
N ALA A 75 -16.90 6.04 2.06
CA ALA A 75 -16.75 5.41 0.77
C ALA A 75 -16.68 6.53 -0.27
N PRO A 76 -15.52 6.73 -0.94
CA PRO A 76 -15.44 7.69 -2.02
C PRO A 76 -16.50 7.26 -3.02
N ALA A 77 -17.38 8.19 -3.41
CA ALA A 77 -18.48 7.94 -4.32
C ALA A 77 -18.03 7.00 -5.45
N GLU A 78 -18.38 5.73 -5.32
CA GLU A 78 -17.99 4.71 -6.27
C GLU A 78 -18.75 5.07 -7.55
N ASN A 79 -17.99 5.24 -8.65
CA ASN A 79 -18.38 5.73 -9.97
C ASN A 79 -18.03 7.20 -10.31
N GLN A 80 -16.74 7.50 -10.35
CA GLN A 80 -16.21 8.04 -11.59
C GLN A 80 -15.25 6.99 -12.16
N GLY A 81 -15.76 6.17 -13.07
CA GLY A 81 -14.92 5.20 -13.79
C GLY A 81 -13.66 5.89 -14.31
N PHE A 82 -12.53 5.20 -14.24
CA PHE A 82 -11.24 5.74 -14.65
C PHE A 82 -11.32 6.21 -16.10
N GLY A 83 -11.43 7.52 -16.30
CA GLY A 83 -11.69 8.11 -17.60
C GLY A 83 -10.56 7.77 -18.58
N ILE A 84 -10.90 7.62 -19.86
CA ILE A 84 -9.89 7.39 -20.92
C ILE A 84 -8.85 8.53 -20.91
N LYS A 85 -9.26 9.75 -20.51
CA LYS A 85 -8.37 10.90 -20.35
C LYS A 85 -7.39 10.70 -19.21
N GLU A 86 -7.86 10.30 -18.03
CA GLU A 86 -7.02 9.95 -16.87
C GLU A 86 -6.07 8.79 -17.20
N PHE A 87 -6.55 7.79 -17.94
CA PHE A 87 -5.71 6.69 -18.42
C PHE A 87 -4.58 7.16 -19.34
N ILE A 88 -4.90 7.97 -20.35
CA ILE A 88 -3.90 8.54 -21.25
C ILE A 88 -2.91 9.42 -20.47
N HIS A 89 -3.41 10.21 -19.50
CA HIS A 89 -2.58 11.07 -18.67
C HIS A 89 -1.58 10.26 -17.84
N VAL A 90 -2.03 9.19 -17.17
CA VAL A 90 -1.18 8.31 -16.37
C VAL A 90 -0.17 7.58 -17.25
N GLN A 91 -0.57 7.02 -18.39
CA GLN A 91 0.35 6.37 -19.32
C GLN A 91 1.43 7.33 -19.82
N ARG A 92 1.05 8.57 -20.19
CA ARG A 92 2.01 9.61 -20.61
C ARG A 92 3.03 9.91 -19.52
N ASN A 93 2.60 9.94 -18.25
CA ASN A 93 3.51 10.17 -17.14
C ASN A 93 4.47 9.00 -16.92
N ILE A 94 3.99 7.77 -16.99
CA ILE A 94 4.82 6.55 -16.90
C ILE A 94 5.89 6.55 -18.00
N PHE A 95 5.50 6.81 -19.25
CA PHE A 95 6.45 6.86 -20.37
C PHE A 95 7.48 7.99 -20.24
N ARG A 96 7.09 9.15 -19.69
CA ARG A 96 8.03 10.25 -19.43
C ARG A 96 9.10 9.84 -18.42
N HIS A 97 8.71 9.22 -17.31
CA HIS A 97 9.67 8.76 -16.30
C HIS A 97 10.57 7.64 -16.82
N ALA A 98 10.02 6.71 -17.63
CA ALA A 98 10.82 5.71 -18.32
C ALA A 98 11.83 6.34 -19.30
N ALA A 99 11.45 7.39 -20.02
CA ALA A 99 12.36 8.11 -20.91
C ALA A 99 13.50 8.81 -20.14
N LEU A 100 13.19 9.50 -19.04
CA LEU A 100 14.19 10.13 -18.17
C LEU A 100 15.17 9.10 -17.58
N PHE A 101 14.69 7.91 -17.22
CA PHE A 101 15.55 6.83 -16.76
C PHE A 101 16.52 6.37 -17.87
N LEU A 102 16.03 6.19 -19.09
CA LEU A 102 16.87 5.80 -20.22
C LEU A 102 17.92 6.86 -20.59
N GLU A 103 17.64 8.15 -20.37
CA GLU A 103 18.64 9.23 -20.51
C GLU A 103 19.77 9.13 -19.49
N ALA A 104 19.47 8.67 -18.28
CA ALA A 104 20.45 8.53 -17.21
C ALA A 104 21.35 7.28 -17.38
N VAL A 105 21.02 6.35 -18.28
CA VAL A 105 21.82 5.14 -18.52
C VAL A 105 22.97 5.44 -19.50
N PRO A 106 24.24 5.39 -19.06
CA PRO A 106 25.38 5.67 -19.92
C PRO A 106 25.52 4.60 -21.02
N GLY A 107 25.42 5.04 -22.28
CA GLY A 107 25.56 4.18 -23.48
C GLY A 107 24.38 4.27 -24.46
N ILE A 108 23.22 4.76 -24.02
CA ILE A 108 22.03 4.92 -24.86
C ILE A 108 21.92 6.39 -25.31
N LYS A 109 22.72 6.81 -26.30
CA LYS A 109 22.85 8.24 -26.68
C LYS A 109 21.82 8.76 -27.71
N SER A 110 20.84 7.97 -28.15
CA SER A 110 19.95 8.38 -29.24
C SER A 110 18.45 8.08 -29.06
N GLY A 111 18.04 7.42 -27.96
CA GLY A 111 16.66 6.95 -27.80
C GLY A 111 15.67 8.00 -27.29
N ALA A 112 16.10 8.88 -26.37
CA ALA A 112 15.15 9.66 -25.58
C ALA A 112 14.43 10.77 -26.37
N ALA A 113 15.15 11.52 -27.21
CA ALA A 113 14.55 12.57 -28.04
C ALA A 113 13.61 12.02 -29.13
N ALA A 114 13.85 10.79 -29.61
CA ALA A 114 12.98 10.10 -30.56
C ALA A 114 11.69 9.59 -29.89
N ILE A 115 11.81 9.10 -28.66
CA ILE A 115 10.67 8.65 -27.84
C ILE A 115 9.78 9.86 -27.45
N GLU A 116 10.39 10.99 -27.06
CA GLU A 116 9.62 12.19 -26.66
C GLU A 116 8.81 12.80 -27.82
N LYS A 117 9.36 12.79 -29.05
CA LYS A 117 8.63 13.20 -30.27
C LYS A 117 7.50 12.23 -30.62
N GLY A 118 7.73 10.92 -30.51
CA GLY A 118 6.69 9.91 -30.74
C GLY A 118 5.47 10.01 -29.81
N ILE A 119 5.67 10.50 -28.58
CA ILE A 119 4.62 10.75 -27.59
C ILE A 119 3.80 12.03 -27.88
N LYS A 120 4.38 13.01 -28.59
CA LYS A 120 3.70 14.25 -28.99
C LYS A 120 2.87 14.06 -30.26
N ASP A 121 3.32 13.21 -31.18
CA ASP A 121 2.71 13.02 -32.51
C ASP A 121 1.78 11.81 -32.62
N THR A 122 1.34 11.22 -31.50
CA THR A 122 0.48 10.02 -31.53
C THR A 122 -0.89 10.36 -32.14
N PRO A 123 -1.21 9.88 -33.36
CA PRO A 123 -2.38 10.33 -34.10
C PRO A 123 -3.65 9.66 -33.58
N SER A 124 -4.78 10.34 -33.74
CA SER A 124 -6.16 9.89 -33.44
C SER A 124 -6.53 8.47 -33.92
N ALA A 125 -5.72 7.86 -34.78
CA ALA A 125 -5.80 6.46 -35.18
C ALA A 125 -5.55 5.46 -34.03
N LEU A 126 -4.67 5.78 -33.08
CA LEU A 126 -4.48 4.94 -31.89
C LEU A 126 -5.73 4.99 -30.99
N TYR A 127 -6.33 6.16 -30.82
CA TYR A 127 -7.61 6.28 -30.10
C TYR A 127 -8.71 5.42 -30.75
N LYS A 128 -8.86 5.47 -32.08
CA LYS A 128 -9.87 4.65 -32.79
C LYS A 128 -9.63 3.15 -32.64
N THR A 129 -8.38 2.71 -32.69
CA THR A 129 -8.06 1.28 -32.54
C THR A 129 -8.28 0.79 -31.11
N PHE A 130 -7.94 1.60 -30.10
CA PHE A 130 -8.26 1.29 -28.69
C PHE A 130 -9.77 1.31 -28.41
N ASP A 131 -10.53 2.26 -28.96
CA ASP A 131 -12.00 2.33 -28.81
C ASP A 131 -12.71 1.10 -29.41
N ILE A 132 -12.25 0.63 -30.58
CA ILE A 132 -12.76 -0.59 -31.22
C ILE A 132 -12.44 -1.82 -30.37
N LEU A 133 -11.23 -1.89 -29.80
CA LEU A 133 -10.79 -3.00 -28.94
C LEU A 133 -11.61 -3.07 -27.64
N PHE A 134 -11.88 -1.91 -27.02
CA PHE A 134 -12.70 -1.82 -25.80
C PHE A 134 -14.17 -2.19 -26.06
N LYS A 135 -14.76 -1.72 -27.15
CA LYS A 135 -16.12 -2.12 -27.56
C LYS A 135 -16.21 -3.61 -27.93
N GLY A 136 -15.13 -4.17 -28.49
CA GLY A 136 -15.02 -5.61 -28.73
C GLY A 136 -15.00 -6.42 -27.43
N ARG A 137 -14.35 -5.90 -26.38
CA ARG A 137 -14.29 -6.54 -25.06
C ARG A 137 -15.64 -6.56 -24.35
N GLU A 138 -16.45 -5.49 -24.41
CA GLU A 138 -17.83 -5.52 -23.87
C GLU A 138 -18.70 -6.57 -24.56
N ARG A 139 -18.57 -6.74 -25.89
CA ARG A 139 -19.28 -7.79 -26.63
C ARG A 139 -18.82 -9.20 -26.27
N LEU A 140 -17.54 -9.38 -25.95
CA LEU A 140 -17.01 -10.69 -25.52
C LEU A 140 -17.43 -11.04 -24.08
N LEU A 141 -17.51 -10.04 -23.19
CA LEU A 141 -18.00 -10.24 -21.82
C LEU A 141 -19.49 -10.63 -21.80
N THR A 142 -20.32 -10.00 -22.63
CA THR A 142 -21.75 -10.34 -22.77
C THR A 142 -21.99 -11.70 -23.45
N LEU A 143 -21.04 -12.19 -24.27
CA LEU A 143 -21.08 -13.55 -24.81
C LEU A 143 -20.66 -14.60 -23.78
N ARG A 144 -19.74 -14.27 -22.86
CA ARG A 144 -19.36 -15.15 -21.74
C ARG A 144 -20.49 -15.38 -20.75
N GLU A 145 -21.38 -14.41 -20.57
CA GLU A 145 -22.56 -14.53 -19.68
C GLU A 145 -23.72 -15.35 -20.31
N ARG A 146 -23.60 -15.74 -21.59
CA ARG A 146 -24.60 -16.53 -22.34
C ARG A 146 -24.17 -17.97 -22.63
N LEU A 147 -22.98 -18.38 -22.18
CA LEU A 147 -22.46 -19.76 -22.19
C LEU A 147 -22.52 -20.33 -20.78
#